data_AF-A0A8C2TER2-F1
#
_entry.id   AF-A0A8C2TER2-F1
#
_cell.length_a   1.000
_cell.length_b   1.000
_cell.length_c   1.000
_cell.angle_alpha   90.00
_cell.angle_beta   90.00
_cell.angle_gamma   90.00
#
_symmetry.space_group_name_H-M   'P 1'
#
loop_
_entity.id
_entity.type
_entity.pdbx_description
1 polymer ?
#
loop_
_entity_poly.entity_id
_entity_poly.type
_entity_poly.pdbx_seq_one_letter_code
_entity_poly.pdbx_strand_id
1 'polypeptide(L)'
;MAAPSAPRPPRPRKEPQPLVIPRNAAEEQRLRLERLMRNPEKTVPIPEKLNEWAPRPPPEFVRDVMGSSAGAGSGEFHVYRHLRRREYQRQDFMDAMAEKQRLDEEFQKKLERNKMIAEEQTAKRRRKRDCLVVKLITRRTWDMLPIHTWFLFLESDQSQERVSSEDDEEDGKEEEEKEDDAEEPSFVMGRG
;
A
#
# COMPACT_ATOMS: atom_id res chain seq x y z
N MET A 1 -7.70 -53.37 -23.17
CA MET A 1 -6.46 -53.26 -23.96
C MET A 1 -6.35 -51.82 -24.44
N ALA A 2 -5.31 -51.07 -24.04
CA ALA A 2 -5.12 -49.68 -24.46
C ALA A 2 -4.32 -49.65 -25.77
N ALA A 3 -4.76 -48.85 -26.75
CA ALA A 3 -4.13 -48.73 -28.06
C ALA A 3 -2.70 -48.13 -27.95
N PRO A 4 -1.74 -48.57 -28.79
CA PRO A 4 -0.40 -47.98 -28.80
C PRO A 4 -0.48 -46.53 -29.29
N SER A 5 0.02 -45.60 -28.48
CA SER A 5 0.07 -44.17 -28.83
C SER A 5 1.14 -43.92 -29.91
N ALA A 6 0.77 -43.13 -30.93
CA ALA A 6 1.67 -42.78 -32.02
C ALA A 6 2.94 -42.06 -31.51
N PRO A 7 4.10 -42.25 -32.17
CA PRO A 7 5.34 -41.57 -31.79
C PRO A 7 5.19 -40.06 -31.94
N ARG A 8 5.55 -39.31 -30.89
CA ARG A 8 5.49 -37.84 -30.89
C ARG A 8 6.40 -37.30 -32.01
N PRO A 9 5.98 -36.27 -32.76
CA PRO A 9 6.80 -35.68 -33.80
C PRO A 9 8.14 -35.17 -33.21
N PRO A 10 9.23 -35.23 -33.98
CA PRO A 10 10.54 -34.76 -33.53
C PRO A 10 10.47 -33.27 -33.21
N ARG A 11 10.96 -32.88 -32.04
CA ARG A 11 11.02 -31.46 -31.66
C ARG A 11 11.97 -30.73 -32.61
N PRO A 12 11.63 -29.52 -33.08
CA PRO A 12 12.54 -28.73 -33.91
C PRO A 12 13.87 -28.52 -33.16
N ARG A 13 14.98 -28.85 -33.82
CA ARG A 13 16.32 -28.70 -33.25
C ARG A 13 16.61 -27.21 -33.09
N LYS A 14 16.91 -26.80 -31.86
CA LYS A 14 17.25 -25.41 -31.56
C LYS A 14 18.69 -25.16 -32.02
N GLU A 15 18.89 -24.21 -32.94
CA GLU A 15 20.21 -23.82 -33.39
C GLU A 15 21.10 -23.40 -32.20
N PRO A 16 22.34 -23.92 -32.09
CA PRO A 16 23.23 -23.62 -30.99
C PRO A 16 23.52 -22.11 -30.97
N GLN A 17 23.11 -21.44 -29.90
CA GLN A 17 23.36 -20.01 -29.75
C GLN A 17 24.75 -19.79 -29.14
N PRO A 18 25.53 -18.82 -29.66
CA PRO A 18 26.76 -18.42 -28.98
C PRO A 18 26.42 -17.86 -27.60
N LEU A 19 27.12 -18.32 -26.56
CA LEU A 19 26.97 -17.80 -25.21
C LEU A 19 27.61 -16.41 -25.14
N VAL A 20 26.80 -15.36 -25.30
CA VAL A 20 27.24 -13.98 -25.11
C VAL A 20 27.00 -13.60 -23.66
N ILE A 21 28.08 -13.35 -22.93
CA ILE A 21 28.03 -12.84 -21.55
C ILE A 21 27.79 -11.33 -21.63
N PRO A 22 26.65 -10.80 -21.13
CA PRO A 22 26.38 -9.38 -21.18
C PRO A 22 27.37 -8.61 -20.30
N ARG A 23 27.89 -7.50 -20.80
CA ARG A 23 28.80 -6.59 -20.06
C ARG A 23 28.03 -5.45 -19.38
N ASN A 24 26.84 -5.12 -19.89
CA ASN A 24 25.99 -4.02 -19.41
C ASN A 24 24.53 -4.48 -19.29
N ALA A 25 23.74 -3.84 -18.42
CA ALA A 25 22.30 -4.07 -18.28
C ALA A 25 21.54 -3.91 -19.61
N ALA A 26 21.96 -2.95 -20.44
CA ALA A 26 21.40 -2.74 -21.77
C ALA A 26 21.63 -3.95 -22.70
N GLU A 27 22.79 -4.59 -22.62
CA GLU A 27 23.10 -5.80 -23.41
C GLU A 27 22.28 -7.00 -22.94
N GLU A 28 22.05 -7.12 -21.63
CA GLU A 28 21.18 -8.18 -21.09
C GLU A 28 19.73 -8.04 -21.57
N GLN A 29 19.19 -6.81 -21.54
CA GLN A 29 17.87 -6.52 -22.07
C GLN A 29 17.80 -6.80 -23.58
N ARG A 30 18.82 -6.38 -24.33
CA ARG A 30 18.93 -6.66 -25.77
C ARG A 30 18.90 -8.17 -26.05
N LEU A 31 19.68 -8.98 -25.35
CA LEU A 31 19.68 -10.44 -25.52
C LEU A 31 18.32 -11.07 -25.17
N ARG A 32 17.65 -10.60 -24.11
CA ARG A 32 16.29 -11.05 -23.75
C ARG A 32 15.28 -10.66 -24.83
N LEU A 33 15.39 -9.47 -25.40
CA LEU A 33 14.53 -8.96 -26.47
C LEU A 33 14.75 -9.71 -27.79
N GLU A 34 16.01 -9.93 -28.20
CA GLU A 34 16.35 -10.74 -29.38
C GLU A 34 15.79 -12.17 -29.26
N ARG A 35 15.84 -12.76 -28.06
CA ARG A 35 15.24 -14.07 -27.77
C ARG A 35 13.72 -14.07 -27.93
N LEU A 36 13.06 -12.97 -27.57
CA LEU A 36 11.61 -12.81 -27.67
C LEU A 36 11.17 -12.57 -29.12
N MET A 37 11.87 -11.67 -29.82
CA MET A 37 11.60 -11.33 -31.23
C MET A 37 11.86 -12.48 -32.21
N ARG A 38 12.65 -13.49 -31.81
CA ARG A 38 12.85 -14.68 -32.64
C ARG A 38 11.55 -15.46 -32.90
N ASN A 39 10.60 -15.42 -31.98
CA ASN A 39 9.30 -16.10 -32.12
C ASN A 39 8.17 -15.12 -31.74
N PRO A 40 7.81 -14.17 -32.61
CA PRO A 40 6.84 -13.13 -32.29
C PRO A 40 5.41 -13.66 -32.14
N GLU A 41 5.09 -14.82 -32.72
CA GLU A 41 3.77 -15.46 -32.61
C GLU A 41 3.54 -16.13 -31.25
N LYS A 42 4.60 -16.38 -30.47
CA LYS A 42 4.48 -17.06 -29.17
C LYS A 42 4.10 -16.04 -28.10
N THR A 43 2.97 -16.25 -27.43
CA THR A 43 2.55 -15.43 -26.29
C THR A 43 3.59 -15.49 -25.16
N VAL A 44 3.87 -14.32 -24.58
CA VAL A 44 4.83 -14.18 -23.47
C VAL A 44 4.10 -14.48 -22.17
N PRO A 45 4.57 -15.45 -21.36
CA PRO A 45 4.00 -15.67 -20.04
C PRO A 45 4.43 -14.53 -19.12
N ILE A 46 3.51 -13.60 -18.84
CA ILE A 46 3.69 -12.61 -17.78
C ILE A 46 3.38 -13.32 -16.46
N PRO A 47 4.31 -13.39 -15.50
CA PRO A 47 4.03 -13.99 -14.20
C PRO A 47 2.86 -13.27 -13.54
N GLU A 48 1.82 -14.01 -13.21
CA GLU A 48 0.77 -13.51 -12.31
C GLU A 48 1.34 -13.34 -10.89
N LYS A 49 0.59 -12.66 -10.02
CA LYS A 49 0.98 -12.49 -8.61
C LYS A 49 1.39 -13.85 -8.02
N LEU A 50 2.56 -13.89 -7.40
CA LEU A 50 3.03 -15.10 -6.72
C LEU A 50 2.02 -15.45 -5.63
N ASN A 51 1.47 -16.67 -5.69
CA ASN A 51 0.61 -17.15 -4.63
C ASN A 51 1.46 -17.35 -3.37
N GLU A 52 1.02 -16.78 -2.25
CA GLU A 52 1.67 -17.00 -0.97
C GLU A 52 1.55 -18.49 -0.62
N TRP A 53 2.61 -19.06 -0.04
CA TRP A 53 2.56 -20.45 0.38
C TRP A 53 1.48 -20.61 1.45
N ALA A 54 0.49 -21.46 1.18
CA ALA A 54 -0.59 -21.76 2.11
C ALA A 54 -0.49 -23.23 2.57
N PRO A 55 -0.78 -23.52 3.85
CA PRO A 55 -0.86 -24.88 4.32
C PRO A 55 -1.93 -25.64 3.53
N ARG A 56 -1.59 -26.86 3.11
CA ARG A 56 -2.51 -27.70 2.35
C ARG A 56 -3.72 -28.03 3.22
N PRO A 57 -4.95 -27.96 2.70
CA PRO A 57 -6.13 -28.35 3.45
C PRO A 57 -6.01 -29.82 3.88
N PRO A 58 -6.45 -30.16 5.10
CA PRO A 58 -6.43 -31.55 5.55
C PRO A 58 -7.31 -32.41 4.62
N PRO A 59 -6.91 -33.66 4.34
CA PRO A 59 -7.75 -34.58 3.56
C PRO A 59 -9.05 -34.86 4.31
N GLU A 60 -10.15 -34.90 3.58
CA GLU A 60 -11.49 -35.00 4.18
C GLU A 60 -11.80 -36.42 4.70
N PHE A 61 -11.33 -37.46 4.01
CA PHE A 61 -11.34 -38.84 4.54
C PHE A 61 -9.94 -39.45 4.54
N VAL A 62 -9.58 -40.04 5.69
CA VAL A 62 -8.43 -40.92 5.84
C VAL A 62 -8.92 -42.36 5.70
N ARG A 63 -8.39 -43.11 4.72
CA ARG A 63 -8.90 -44.44 4.36
C ARG A 63 -8.21 -45.57 5.12
N ASP A 64 -7.03 -45.29 5.65
CA ASP A 64 -6.06 -46.22 6.25
C ASP A 64 -6.08 -46.17 7.78
N VAL A 65 -7.21 -45.81 8.37
CA VAL A 65 -7.37 -45.78 9.84
C VAL A 65 -7.47 -47.20 10.37
N MET A 66 -6.47 -47.61 11.16
CA MET A 66 -6.49 -48.87 11.89
C MET A 66 -7.38 -48.75 13.14
N GLY A 67 -7.97 -49.86 13.61
CA GLY A 67 -8.92 -49.84 14.74
C GLY A 67 -8.33 -49.27 16.04
N SER A 68 -9.17 -48.63 16.85
CA SER A 68 -8.74 -47.86 18.04
C SER A 68 -8.01 -48.67 19.12
N SER A 69 -8.21 -49.99 19.18
CA SER A 69 -7.54 -50.90 20.11
C SER A 69 -6.31 -51.61 19.52
N ALA A 70 -5.98 -51.35 18.26
CA ALA A 70 -4.81 -51.94 17.61
C ALA A 70 -3.51 -51.32 18.18
N GLY A 71 -2.47 -52.14 18.31
CA GLY A 71 -1.16 -51.69 18.79
C GLY A 71 -0.43 -50.77 17.81
N ALA A 72 0.65 -50.14 18.27
CA ALA A 72 1.48 -49.28 17.44
C ALA A 72 2.18 -50.08 16.32
N GLY A 73 1.83 -49.78 15.06
CA GLY A 73 2.48 -50.36 13.89
C GLY A 73 3.83 -49.71 13.58
N SER A 74 4.64 -50.36 12.74
CA SER A 74 5.96 -49.83 12.33
C SER A 74 5.90 -48.51 11.54
N GLY A 75 4.78 -48.25 10.87
CA GLY A 75 4.56 -47.02 10.10
C GLY A 75 4.06 -45.83 10.91
N GLU A 76 3.54 -46.05 12.13
CA GLU A 76 2.85 -45.03 12.92
C GLU A 76 3.78 -43.85 13.29
N PHE A 77 5.05 -44.15 13.56
CA PHE A 77 6.06 -43.12 13.82
C PHE A 77 6.22 -42.13 12.66
N HIS A 78 6.18 -42.62 11.41
CA HIS A 78 6.30 -41.76 10.25
C HIS A 78 5.03 -40.97 9.99
N VAL A 79 3.86 -41.54 10.26
CA VAL A 79 2.57 -40.84 10.22
C VAL A 79 2.61 -39.64 11.17
N TYR A 80 2.98 -39.86 12.45
CA TYR A 80 3.14 -38.77 13.43
C TYR A 80 4.17 -37.73 13.00
N ARG A 81 5.34 -38.15 12.49
CA ARG A 81 6.39 -37.24 12.02
C ARG A 81 5.89 -36.31 10.90
N HIS A 82 5.13 -36.84 9.95
CA HIS A 82 4.56 -36.04 8.85
C HIS A 82 3.41 -35.15 9.33
N LEU A 83 2.55 -35.66 10.22
CA LEU A 83 1.46 -34.89 10.83
C LEU A 83 1.99 -33.71 11.64
N ARG A 84 2.96 -33.94 12.53
CA ARG A 84 3.59 -32.90 13.35
C ARG A 84 4.25 -31.82 12.51
N ARG A 85 4.98 -32.21 11.45
CA ARG A 85 5.59 -31.24 10.53
C ARG A 85 4.52 -30.41 9.82
N ARG A 86 3.45 -31.04 9.33
CA ARG A 86 2.33 -30.33 8.68
C ARG A 86 1.66 -29.35 9.65
N GLU A 87 1.47 -29.77 10.90
CA GLU A 87 0.82 -28.95 11.92
C GLU A 87 1.67 -27.75 12.34
N TYR A 88 2.98 -27.93 12.53
CA TYR A 88 3.89 -26.81 12.81
C TYR A 88 3.92 -25.82 11.66
N GLN A 89 4.03 -26.30 10.41
CA GLN A 89 3.96 -25.41 9.25
C GLN A 89 2.63 -24.65 9.16
N ARG A 90 1.51 -25.27 9.58
CA ARG A 90 0.20 -24.62 9.65
C ARG A 90 0.18 -23.55 10.75
N GLN A 91 0.69 -23.88 11.94
CA GLN A 91 0.75 -22.96 13.08
C GLN A 91 1.65 -21.75 12.77
N ASP A 92 2.87 -21.99 12.30
CA ASP A 92 3.82 -20.94 11.91
C ASP A 92 3.22 -20.01 10.84
N PHE A 93 2.46 -20.54 9.89
CA PHE A 93 1.76 -19.74 8.88
C PHE A 93 0.65 -18.87 9.49
N MET A 94 -0.16 -19.42 10.41
CA MET A 94 -1.21 -18.64 11.07
C MET A 94 -0.61 -17.51 11.91
N ASP A 95 0.45 -17.79 12.65
CA ASP A 95 1.13 -16.82 13.51
C ASP A 95 1.79 -15.73 12.66
N ALA A 96 2.49 -16.10 11.57
CA ALA A 96 3.11 -15.14 10.66
C ALA A 96 2.08 -14.26 9.92
N MET A 97 0.94 -14.83 9.51
CA MET A 97 -0.13 -14.07 8.87
C MET A 97 -0.80 -13.10 9.85
N ALA A 98 -1.04 -13.52 11.09
CA ALA A 98 -1.59 -12.66 12.12
C ALA A 98 -0.66 -11.48 12.41
N GLU A 99 0.65 -11.73 12.55
CA GLU A 99 1.63 -10.68 12.79
C GLU A 99 1.72 -9.70 11.61
N LYS A 100 1.76 -10.20 10.37
CA LYS A 100 1.75 -9.36 9.16
C LYS A 100 0.51 -8.47 9.12
N GLN A 101 -0.68 -9.02 9.39
CA GLN A 101 -1.93 -8.25 9.39
C GLN A 101 -1.91 -7.15 10.46
N ARG A 102 -1.43 -7.45 11.67
CA ARG A 102 -1.32 -6.46 12.75
C ARG A 102 -0.39 -5.30 12.36
N LEU A 103 0.80 -5.61 11.84
CA LEU A 103 1.76 -4.61 11.39
C LEU A 103 1.21 -3.77 10.23
N ASP A 104 0.53 -4.39 9.27
CA ASP A 104 -0.08 -3.70 8.13
C ASP A 104 -1.20 -2.74 8.59
N GLU A 105 -2.05 -3.17 9.53
CA GLU A 105 -3.09 -2.31 10.12
C GLU A 105 -2.50 -1.13 10.90
N GLU A 106 -1.47 -1.37 11.71
CA GLU A 106 -0.79 -0.31 12.46
C GLU A 106 -0.13 0.70 11.52
N PHE A 107 0.49 0.23 10.44
CA PHE A 107 1.07 1.06 9.42
C PHE A 107 0.03 1.90 8.68
N GLN A 108 -1.10 1.30 8.29
CA GLN A 108 -2.20 2.03 7.63
C GLN A 108 -2.78 3.10 8.56
N LYS A 109 -3.06 2.76 9.82
CA LYS A 109 -3.53 3.73 10.83
C LYS A 109 -2.53 4.87 11.02
N LYS A 110 -1.22 4.60 11.00
CA LYS A 110 -0.19 5.64 11.09
C LYS A 110 -0.20 6.56 9.86
N LEU A 111 -0.30 5.99 8.65
CA LEU A 111 -0.39 6.77 7.41
C LEU A 111 -1.64 7.67 7.39
N GLU A 112 -2.79 7.15 7.80
CA GLU A 112 -4.04 7.91 7.86
C GLU A 112 -3.94 9.06 8.86
N ARG A 113 -3.41 8.83 10.06
CA ARG A 113 -3.18 9.90 11.04
C ARG A 113 -2.27 10.99 10.49
N ASN A 114 -1.17 10.61 9.85
CA ASN A 114 -0.24 11.58 9.27
C ASN A 114 -0.89 12.40 8.15
N LYS A 115 -1.73 11.77 7.32
CA LYS A 115 -2.52 12.47 6.28
C LYS A 115 -3.50 13.45 6.91
N MET A 116 -4.25 13.03 7.92
CA MET A 116 -5.21 13.89 8.63
C MET A 116 -4.52 15.11 9.26
N ILE A 117 -3.38 14.91 9.94
CA ILE A 117 -2.61 16.01 10.54
C ILE A 117 -2.10 16.96 9.45
N ALA A 118 -1.56 16.44 8.34
CA ALA A 118 -1.11 17.27 7.23
C ALA A 118 -2.24 18.07 6.58
N GLU A 119 -3.42 17.45 6.43
CA GLU A 119 -4.62 18.09 5.89
C GLU A 119 -5.17 19.17 6.84
N GLU A 120 -5.20 18.92 8.15
CA GLU A 120 -5.64 19.89 9.15
C GLU A 120 -4.74 21.13 9.16
N GLN A 121 -3.42 20.93 9.17
CA GLN A 121 -2.46 22.03 9.10
C GLN A 121 -2.57 22.80 7.78
N THR A 122 -2.76 22.09 6.66
CA THR A 122 -2.96 22.71 5.35
C THR A 122 -4.28 23.47 5.28
N ALA A 123 -5.36 22.93 5.85
CA ALA A 123 -6.68 23.57 5.90
C ALA A 123 -6.65 24.83 6.77
N LYS A 124 -5.99 24.79 7.94
CA LYS A 124 -5.79 25.96 8.80
C LYS A 124 -5.05 27.08 8.05
N ARG A 125 -3.96 26.75 7.34
CA ARG A 125 -3.20 27.71 6.52
C ARG A 125 -4.01 28.22 5.32
N ARG A 126 -4.78 27.35 4.66
CA ARG A 126 -5.66 27.71 3.54
C ARG A 126 -6.76 28.67 3.99
N ARG A 127 -7.48 28.36 5.08
CA ARG A 127 -8.51 29.25 5.66
C ARG A 127 -7.96 30.65 5.96
N LYS A 128 -6.75 30.74 6.52
CA LYS A 128 -6.08 32.04 6.74
C LYS A 128 -5.85 32.78 5.44
N ARG A 129 -5.35 32.11 4.40
CA ARG A 129 -5.12 32.72 3.08
C ARG A 129 -6.43 33.17 2.43
N ASP A 130 -7.46 32.34 2.47
CA ASP A 130 -8.77 32.62 1.87
C ASP A 130 -9.44 33.80 2.58
N CYS A 131 -9.35 33.88 3.92
CA CYS A 131 -9.82 35.02 4.68
C CYS A 131 -9.11 36.33 4.25
N LEU A 132 -7.79 36.30 4.06
CA LEU A 132 -7.03 37.46 3.58
C LEU A 132 -7.40 37.83 2.14
N VAL A 133 -7.58 36.85 1.27
CA VAL A 133 -7.99 37.05 -0.13
C VAL A 133 -9.39 37.66 -0.19
N VAL A 134 -10.35 37.14 0.57
CA VAL A 134 -11.71 37.68 0.67
C VAL A 134 -11.64 39.13 1.16
N LYS A 135 -10.94 39.42 2.27
CA LYS A 135 -10.77 40.81 2.78
C LYS A 135 -10.19 41.76 1.73
N LEU A 136 -9.19 41.32 0.95
CA LEU A 136 -8.59 42.13 -0.11
C LEU A 136 -9.57 42.38 -1.27
N ILE A 137 -10.30 41.35 -1.71
CA ILE A 137 -11.33 41.46 -2.74
C ILE A 137 -12.41 42.43 -2.26
N THR A 138 -12.92 42.26 -1.04
CA THR A 138 -13.94 43.12 -0.45
C THR A 138 -13.47 44.57 -0.39
N ARG A 139 -12.25 44.85 0.10
CA ARG A 139 -11.68 46.21 0.07
C ARG A 139 -11.64 46.78 -1.34
N ARG A 140 -11.16 46.01 -2.33
CA ARG A 140 -11.08 46.48 -3.71
C ARG A 140 -12.45 46.72 -4.34
N THR A 141 -13.47 45.95 -3.96
CA THR A 141 -14.86 46.21 -4.39
C THR A 141 -15.44 47.45 -3.71
N TRP A 142 -15.14 47.69 -2.43
CA TRP A 142 -15.54 48.92 -1.72
C TRP A 142 -14.90 50.17 -2.36
N ASP A 143 -13.62 50.10 -2.74
CA ASP A 143 -12.91 51.21 -3.40
C ASP A 143 -13.44 51.52 -4.81
N MET A 144 -14.12 50.56 -5.46
CA MET A 144 -14.65 50.68 -6.83
C MET A 144 -16.14 51.07 -6.87
N LEU A 145 -16.84 51.09 -5.74
CA LEU A 145 -18.26 51.45 -5.68
C LEU A 145 -18.46 52.99 -5.76
N PRO A 146 -19.42 53.50 -6.55
CA PRO A 146 -19.69 54.93 -6.64
C PRO A 146 -20.18 55.49 -5.29
N ILE A 147 -19.63 56.64 -4.88
CA ILE A 147 -19.83 57.30 -3.55
C ILE A 147 -21.31 57.39 -3.13
N HIS A 148 -22.24 57.56 -4.08
CA HIS A 148 -23.68 57.62 -3.80
C HIS A 148 -24.25 56.29 -3.24
N THR A 149 -23.75 55.14 -3.71
CA THR A 149 -24.19 53.81 -3.22
C THR A 149 -23.68 53.50 -1.82
N TRP A 150 -22.50 54.04 -1.46
CA TRP A 150 -21.96 53.95 -0.10
C TRP A 150 -22.86 54.67 0.92
N PHE A 151 -23.42 55.83 0.57
CA PHE A 151 -24.30 56.61 1.45
C PHE A 151 -25.64 55.90 1.73
N LEU A 152 -26.21 55.22 0.73
CA LEU A 152 -27.43 54.43 0.88
C LEU A 152 -27.26 53.17 1.76
N PHE A 153 -26.08 52.54 1.74
CA PHE A 153 -25.83 51.33 2.55
C PHE A 153 -25.64 51.68 4.04
N LEU A 154 -25.00 52.82 4.35
CA LEU A 154 -24.76 53.30 5.71
C LEU A 154 -26.05 53.71 6.45
N GLU A 155 -27.06 54.14 5.70
CA GLU A 155 -28.40 54.44 6.24
C GLU A 155 -29.17 53.16 6.63
N SER A 156 -28.85 52.01 6.02
CA SER A 156 -29.52 50.73 6.28
C SER A 156 -28.93 49.98 7.48
N ASP A 157 -27.63 50.14 7.77
CA ASP A 157 -26.91 49.44 8.86
C ASP A 157 -27.31 49.94 10.27
N GLN A 158 -27.82 51.17 10.38
CA GLN A 158 -28.38 51.70 11.64
C GLN A 158 -29.67 50.99 12.09
N SER A 159 -30.22 50.05 11.31
CA SER A 159 -31.47 49.35 11.61
C SER A 159 -31.33 47.86 11.98
N GLN A 160 -30.12 47.28 11.94
CA GLN A 160 -29.89 45.85 12.24
C GLN A 160 -28.69 45.61 13.18
N GLU A 161 -28.79 46.11 14.40
CA GLU A 161 -27.95 45.58 15.49
C GLU A 161 -28.68 44.37 16.13
N ARG A 162 -28.27 43.13 15.81
CA ARG A 162 -28.31 41.93 16.69
C ARG A 162 -27.87 40.61 16.02
N VAL A 163 -26.88 39.99 16.66
CA VAL A 163 -26.56 38.54 16.74
C VAL A 163 -25.80 37.89 15.57
N SER A 164 -24.49 37.72 15.75
CA SER A 164 -23.86 36.38 15.82
C SER A 164 -22.41 36.53 16.29
N SER A 165 -22.21 36.25 17.58
CA SER A 165 -20.93 36.16 18.27
C SER A 165 -21.04 34.87 19.08
N GLU A 166 -20.74 33.74 18.45
CA GLU A 166 -20.73 32.43 19.10
C GLU A 166 -19.39 31.74 18.83
N ASP A 167 -18.65 31.64 19.94
CA ASP A 167 -17.74 30.58 20.38
C ASP A 167 -16.75 29.95 19.39
N ASP A 168 -15.47 30.23 19.64
CA ASP A 168 -14.39 29.25 19.46
C ASP A 168 -13.60 29.26 20.78
N GLU A 169 -14.10 28.47 21.72
CA GLU A 169 -13.45 28.11 22.99
C GLU A 169 -12.08 27.47 22.71
N GLU A 170 -11.14 27.89 23.53
CA GLU A 170 -9.73 27.52 23.51
C GLU A 170 -9.57 26.09 24.05
N ASP A 171 -9.63 25.06 23.19
CA ASP A 171 -9.28 23.68 23.56
C ASP A 171 -7.77 23.55 23.74
N GLY A 172 -7.31 23.90 24.95
CA GLY A 172 -5.97 23.62 25.46
C GLY A 172 -5.77 22.12 25.61
N LYS A 173 -5.39 21.45 24.51
CA LYS A 173 -4.75 20.13 24.60
C LYS A 173 -3.35 20.30 25.16
N GLU A 174 -3.19 19.81 26.38
CA GLU A 174 -1.90 19.51 26.99
C GLU A 174 -1.02 18.78 25.97
N GLU A 175 0.02 19.48 25.49
CA GLU A 175 1.11 18.87 24.74
C GLU A 175 1.88 17.97 25.72
N GLU A 176 1.61 16.67 25.64
CA GLU A 176 2.52 15.66 26.18
C GLU A 176 3.81 15.76 25.37
N GLU A 177 4.83 16.43 25.92
CA GLU A 177 6.18 16.49 25.40
C GLU A 177 6.71 15.06 25.21
N LYS A 178 6.63 14.54 23.98
CA LYS A 178 7.56 13.50 23.54
C LYS A 178 8.80 14.22 23.05
N GLU A 179 9.91 14.01 23.76
CA GLU A 179 11.25 14.34 23.31
C GLU A 179 11.45 13.80 21.88
N ASP A 180 11.29 14.66 20.89
CA ASP A 180 11.71 14.38 19.52
C ASP A 180 13.24 14.50 19.50
N ASP A 181 13.89 13.33 19.46
CA ASP A 181 15.30 13.10 19.14
C ASP A 181 15.58 13.50 17.68
N ALA A 182 15.46 14.79 17.40
CA ALA A 182 15.72 15.39 16.09
C ALA A 182 17.13 15.96 16.08
N GLU A 183 18.07 15.17 15.55
CA GLU A 183 19.39 15.64 15.12
C GLU A 183 19.25 16.97 14.34
N GLU A 184 20.07 17.96 14.72
CA GLU A 184 20.03 19.32 14.21
C GLU A 184 20.05 19.37 12.66
N PRO A 185 19.17 20.15 12.01
CA PRO A 185 19.22 20.34 10.56
C PRO A 185 20.44 21.19 10.17
N SER A 186 21.53 20.52 9.81
CA SER A 186 22.77 21.10 9.29
C SER A 186 22.62 21.60 7.84
N PHE A 187 21.84 22.67 7.63
CA PHE A 187 21.81 23.35 6.34
C PHE A 187 22.04 24.85 6.48
N VAL A 188 23.32 25.23 6.45
CA VAL A 188 23.76 26.63 6.31
C VAL A 188 23.63 27.02 4.84
N MET A 189 22.66 27.87 4.52
CA MET A 189 22.63 28.55 3.21
C MET A 189 23.74 29.59 3.16
N GLY A 190 24.84 29.25 2.48
CA GLY A 190 25.88 30.20 2.10
C GLY A 190 25.31 31.23 1.12
N ARG A 191 25.38 32.51 1.49
CA ARG A 191 25.21 33.63 0.56
C ARG A 191 26.49 33.75 -0.26
N GLY A 192 26.44 33.31 -1.51
CA GLY A 192 27.39 33.67 -2.57
C GLY A 192 26.87 34.84 -3.39
#